data_AF-A0A2M6GK21-F1
#
_entry.id   AF-A0A2M6GK21-F1
#
_cell.length_a   1.000
_cell.length_b   1.000
_cell.length_c   1.000
_cell.angle_alpha   90.00
_cell.angle_beta   90.00
_cell.angle_gamma   90.00
#
_symmetry.space_group_name_H-M   'P 1'
#
loop_
_entity.id
_entity.type
_entity.pdbx_description
1 polymer ?
#
loop_
_entity_poly.entity_id
_entity_poly.type
_entity_poly.pdbx_seq_one_letter_code
_entity_poly.pdbx_strand_id
1 'polypeptide(L)'
;ESVHIIKDNLFAVPPLFRIIQEESQTSWQEMYQVFNMGHRLEIYISEEYAHNLISIAAAFNIPAQIVGRVEESDTNRLTLTSPFGQFTY
;
A
#
# COMPACT_ATOMS: atom_id res chain seq x y z
N GLU A 1 2.47 7.23 20.47
CA GLU A 1 3.50 7.94 19.70
C GLU A 1 2.95 8.27 18.33
N SER A 2 3.42 9.36 17.73
CA SER A 2 3.04 9.74 16.38
C SER A 2 3.98 9.12 15.36
N VAL A 3 3.43 8.66 14.24
CA VAL A 3 4.19 7.92 13.23
C VAL A 3 3.89 8.41 11.82
N HIS A 4 4.90 8.32 10.97
CA HIS A 4 4.76 8.53 9.54
C HIS A 4 4.77 7.19 8.83
N ILE A 5 3.64 6.81 8.25
CA ILE A 5 3.52 5.61 7.43
C ILE A 5 3.86 5.99 5.99
N ILE A 6 4.84 5.32 5.39
CA ILE A 6 5.29 5.57 4.02
C ILE A 6 5.01 4.32 3.19
N LYS A 7 4.21 4.48 2.13
CA LYS A 7 3.88 3.41 1.17
C LYS A 7 4.41 3.80 -0.22
N ASP A 8 5.60 3.34 -0.55
CA ASP A 8 6.34 3.74 -1.77
C ASP A 8 6.67 2.56 -2.70
N ASN A 9 6.27 1.34 -2.34
CA ASN A 9 6.47 0.14 -3.15
C ASN A 9 5.18 -0.68 -3.29
N LEU A 10 4.11 -0.02 -3.72
CA LEU A 10 2.79 -0.65 -3.90
C LEU A 10 2.78 -1.65 -5.06
N PHE A 11 1.85 -2.61 -5.01
CA PHE A 11 1.57 -3.47 -6.15
C PHE A 11 1.08 -2.64 -7.35
N ALA A 12 1.31 -3.17 -8.56
CA ALA A 12 0.69 -2.63 -9.75
C ALA A 12 -0.83 -2.67 -9.62
N VAL A 13 -1.50 -1.57 -9.94
CA VAL A 13 -2.95 -1.47 -9.80
C VAL A 13 -3.64 -2.50 -10.71
N PRO A 14 -4.44 -3.43 -10.14
CA PRO A 14 -5.17 -4.42 -10.94
C PRO A 14 -6.09 -3.75 -11.99
N PRO A 15 -6.29 -4.37 -13.17
CA PRO A 15 -7.15 -3.84 -14.22
C PRO A 15 -8.56 -3.48 -13.75
N LEU A 16 -9.09 -4.21 -12.76
CA LEU A 16 -10.38 -3.93 -12.14
C LEU A 16 -10.48 -2.48 -11.62
N PHE A 17 -9.49 -2.01 -10.86
CA PHE A 17 -9.53 -0.67 -10.27
C PHE A 17 -9.27 0.41 -11.30
N ARG A 18 -8.52 0.11 -12.37
CA ARG A 18 -8.41 1.01 -13.52
C ARG A 18 -9.75 1.22 -14.19
N ILE A 19 -10.50 0.15 -14.47
CA ILE A 19 -11.84 0.24 -15.07
C ILE A 19 -12.77 1.04 -14.15
N ILE A 20 -12.77 0.77 -12.84
CA ILE A 20 -13.58 1.53 -11.88
C ILE A 20 -13.24 3.03 -11.93
N GLN A 21 -11.94 3.38 -11.92
CA GLN A 21 -11.49 4.77 -11.95
C GLN A 21 -11.85 5.45 -13.28
N GLU A 22 -11.67 4.75 -14.40
CA GLU A 22 -12.00 5.24 -15.75
C GLU A 22 -13.51 5.46 -15.92
N GLU A 23 -14.37 4.62 -15.33
CA GLU A 23 -15.83 4.78 -15.41
C GLU A 23 -16.39 5.79 -14.41
N SER A 24 -15.84 5.83 -13.17
CA SER A 24 -16.35 6.72 -12.12
C SER A 24 -15.79 8.13 -12.21
N GLN A 25 -14.67 8.32 -12.92
CA GLN A 25 -13.90 9.58 -12.96
C GLN A 25 -13.48 10.08 -11.57
N THR A 26 -13.43 9.17 -10.59
CA THR A 26 -12.98 9.48 -9.23
C THR A 26 -11.49 9.79 -9.22
N SER A 27 -11.07 10.73 -8.37
CA SER A 27 -9.64 11.06 -8.24
C SER A 27 -8.85 9.86 -7.71
N TRP A 28 -7.58 9.70 -8.13
CA TRP A 28 -6.72 8.63 -7.61
C TRP A 28 -6.56 8.72 -6.08
N GLN A 29 -6.55 9.93 -5.52
CA GLN A 29 -6.48 10.14 -4.07
C GLN A 29 -7.67 9.50 -3.34
N GLU A 30 -8.88 9.66 -3.86
CA GLU A 30 -10.10 9.07 -3.31
C GLU A 30 -10.16 7.56 -3.60
N MET A 31 -9.67 7.10 -4.75
CA MET A 31 -9.53 5.66 -5.03
C MET A 31 -8.67 4.95 -3.96
N TYR A 32 -7.54 5.54 -3.55
CA TYR A 32 -6.69 4.99 -2.48
C TYR A 32 -7.31 5.09 -1.07
N GLN A 33 -8.32 5.95 -0.87
CA GLN A 33 -9.07 6.02 0.39
C GLN A 33 -10.19 4.97 0.46
N VAL A 34 -10.82 4.67 -0.67
CA VAL A 34 -12.02 3.82 -0.74
C VAL A 34 -11.69 2.37 -1.05
N PHE A 35 -10.68 2.12 -1.89
CA PHE A 35 -10.33 0.79 -2.39
C PHE A 35 -8.95 0.32 -1.93
N ASN A 36 -8.75 -1.00 -1.97
CA ASN A 36 -7.48 -1.61 -1.56
C ASN A 36 -6.36 -1.52 -2.62
N MET A 37 -6.70 -1.20 -3.87
CA MET A 37 -5.78 -0.91 -4.96
C MET A 37 -4.74 -1.99 -5.30
N GLY A 38 -4.92 -3.24 -4.84
CA GLY A 38 -4.03 -4.36 -5.18
C GLY A 38 -3.73 -5.32 -4.03
N HIS A 39 -3.78 -4.84 -2.79
CA HIS A 39 -3.54 -5.66 -1.60
C HIS A 39 -4.46 -5.22 -0.46
N ARG A 40 -5.12 -6.18 0.19
CA ARG A 40 -6.14 -5.91 1.23
C ARG A 40 -5.68 -6.30 2.64
N LEU A 41 -4.45 -6.82 2.77
CA LEU A 41 -3.83 -7.19 4.03
C LEU A 41 -2.44 -6.57 4.09
N GLU A 42 -2.14 -5.91 5.20
CA GLU A 42 -0.82 -5.34 5.51
C GLU A 42 -0.42 -5.82 6.90
N ILE A 43 0.87 -6.11 7.08
CA ILE A 43 1.43 -6.55 8.36
C ILE A 43 2.59 -5.63 8.71
N TYR A 44 2.51 -5.02 9.90
CA TYR A 44 3.57 -4.22 10.48
C TYR A 44 4.45 -5.14 11.31
N ILE A 45 5.72 -5.27 10.92
CA ILE A 45 6.66 -6.21 11.53
C ILE A 45 8.09 -5.69 11.37
N SER A 46 9.00 -6.12 12.25
CA SER A 46 10.43 -5.87 12.08
C SER A 46 10.93 -6.44 10.75
N GLU A 47 11.82 -5.71 10.08
CA GLU A 47 12.33 -6.02 8.75
C GLU A 47 12.94 -7.44 8.66
N GLU A 48 13.60 -7.89 9.72
CA GLU A 48 14.21 -9.23 9.81
C GLU A 48 13.22 -10.39 9.58
N TYR A 49 11.93 -10.19 9.85
CA TYR A 49 10.89 -11.21 9.67
C TYR A 49 10.14 -11.08 8.34
N ALA A 50 10.32 -9.98 7.59
CA ALA A 50 9.52 -9.70 6.40
C ALA A 50 9.69 -10.77 5.32
N HIS A 51 10.93 -11.22 5.07
CA HIS A 51 11.22 -12.25 4.07
C HIS A 51 10.62 -13.62 4.41
N ASN A 52 10.57 -13.97 5.70
CA ASN A 52 9.94 -15.20 6.16
C ASN A 52 8.42 -15.16 5.90
N LEU A 53 7.80 -14.01 6.17
CA LEU A 53 6.37 -13.82 5.92
C LEU A 53 6.02 -13.87 4.42
N ILE A 54 6.86 -13.27 3.57
CA ILE A 54 6.72 -13.35 2.11
C ILE A 54 6.82 -14.81 1.64
N SER A 55 7.76 -15.57 2.20
CA SER A 55 7.95 -16.99 1.87
C SER A 55 6.75 -17.84 2.26
N ILE A 56 6.14 -17.56 3.42
CA ILE A 56 4.90 -18.20 3.85
C ILE A 56 3.76 -17.88 2.89
N ALA A 57 3.57 -16.61 2.51
CA ALA A 57 2.53 -16.21 1.57
C ALA A 57 2.67 -16.89 0.20
N ALA A 58 3.92 -17.01 -0.29
CA ALA A 58 4.23 -17.69 -1.54
C ALA A 58 3.83 -19.18 -1.52
N ALA A 59 3.94 -19.86 -0.37
CA ALA A 59 3.49 -21.26 -0.23
C ALA A 59 1.96 -21.41 -0.40
N PHE A 60 1.20 -20.34 -0.20
CA PHE A 60 -0.25 -20.28 -0.48
C PHE A 60 -0.57 -19.67 -1.86
N ASN A 61 0.43 -19.47 -2.72
CA ASN A 61 0.31 -18.76 -4.00
C ASN A 61 -0.22 -17.32 -3.87
N ILE A 62 0.10 -16.66 -2.77
CA ILE A 62 -0.28 -15.25 -2.53
C ILE A 62 0.96 -14.38 -2.74
N PRO A 63 0.96 -13.45 -3.70
CA PRO A 63 2.03 -12.47 -3.85
C PRO A 63 2.13 -11.58 -2.62
N ALA A 64 3.33 -11.41 -2.10
CA ALA A 64 3.62 -10.53 -0.97
C ALA A 64 4.93 -9.78 -1.23
N GLN A 65 4.98 -8.52 -0.82
CA GLN A 65 6.19 -7.70 -0.89
C GLN A 65 6.17 -6.68 0.24
N ILE A 66 7.33 -6.11 0.55
CA ILE A 66 7.41 -4.96 1.45
C ILE A 66 6.86 -3.75 0.68
N VAL A 67 5.68 -3.27 1.09
CA VAL A 67 4.99 -2.16 0.41
C VAL A 67 5.39 -0.78 0.92
N GLY A 68 6.13 -0.72 2.04
CA GLY A 68 6.43 0.51 2.73
C GLY A 68 7.10 0.29 4.09
N ARG A 69 7.17 1.36 4.89
CA ARG A 69 7.78 1.38 6.22
C ARG A 69 7.12 2.40 7.15
N VAL A 70 7.48 2.35 8.43
CA VAL A 70 7.05 3.30 9.44
C VAL A 70 8.27 4.04 9.98
N GLU A 71 8.16 5.35 10.09
CA GLU A 71 9.18 6.23 10.68
C GLU A 71 8.59 7.00 11.88
N GLU A 72 9.46 7.40 12.81
CA GLU A 72 9.08 8.32 13.89
C GLU A 72 8.67 9.68 13.31
N SER A 73 7.65 10.31 13.92
CA SER A 73 7.13 11.58 13.43
C SER A 73 6.49 12.38 14.56
N ASP A 74 6.56 13.71 14.46
CA ASP A 74 5.89 14.61 15.40
C ASP A 74 4.36 14.54 15.29
N THR A 75 3.84 14.09 14.13
CA THR A 75 2.40 13.99 13.83
C THR A 75 2.07 12.71 13.07
N ASN A 76 0.87 12.17 13.25
CA ASN A 76 0.37 11.06 12.43
C ASN A 76 0.21 11.51 10.98
N ARG A 77 0.86 10.80 10.06
CA ARG A 77 0.78 11.10 8.63
C ARG A 77 0.93 9.83 7.81
N LEU A 78 0.27 9.77 6.67
CA LEU A 78 0.48 8.75 5.64
C LEU A 78 0.97 9.42 4.37
N THR A 79 2.07 8.91 3.79
CA THR A 79 2.50 9.29 2.43
C THR A 79 2.45 8.06 1.55
N LEU A 80 1.71 8.17 0.44
CA LEU A 80 1.53 7.12 -0.55
C LEU A 80 2.14 7.59 -1.87
N THR A 81 3.07 6.82 -2.42
CA THR A 81 3.66 7.08 -3.74
C THR A 81 3.20 6.00 -4.71
N SER A 82 2.63 6.41 -5.84
CA SER A 82 2.20 5.50 -6.90
C SER A 82 2.53 6.07 -8.28
N PRO A 83 2.36 5.29 -9.36
CA PRO A 83 2.51 5.79 -10.72
C PRO A 83 1.61 6.98 -11.07
N PHE A 84 0.56 7.24 -10.29
CA PHE A 84 -0.41 8.31 -10.51
C PHE A 84 -0.15 9.56 -9.67
N GLY A 85 0.90 9.56 -8.86
CA GLY A 85 1.31 10.70 -8.04
C GLY A 85 1.64 10.33 -6.60
N GLN A 86 1.86 11.37 -5.79
CA GLN A 86 2.07 11.25 -4.35
C GLN A 86 0.89 11.84 -3.60
N PHE A 87 0.38 11.11 -2.62
CA PHE A 87 -0.79 11.48 -1.81
C PHE A 87 -0.39 11.51 -0.34
N THR A 88 -0.87 12.51 0.38
CA THR A 88 -0.65 12.65 1.82
C THR A 88 -1.98 12.74 2.57
N TYR A 89 -2.05 12.06 3.72
CA TYR A 89 -3.21 12.03 4.60
C TYR A 89 -2.79 12.21 6.06
#